data_AF-H0EQP9-F1
#
_entry.id   AF-H0EQP9-F1
#
_cell.length_a   1.000
_cell.length_b   1.000
_cell.length_c   1.000
_cell.angle_alpha   90.00
_cell.angle_beta   90.00
_cell.angle_gamma   90.00
#
_symmetry.space_group_name_H-M   'P 1'
#
loop_
_entity.id
_entity.type
_entity.pdbx_description
1 polymer ?
#
loop_
_entity_poly.entity_id
_entity_poly.type
_entity_poly.pdbx_seq_one_letter_code
_entity_poly.pdbx_strand_id
1 'polypeptide(L)'
;MVKAASSSHSENFITLLSNRIEVCQRSLVTLNTRLARLSDEIMPTYEKLISILRSLSLANTKSKFSATEVQKLQAQLKEIDAQRKEGKFVTVNGEVLAGDHEVSELLTKGIYWANMVLERKGVCPEPFREKYQTLVEIRNKLEKLSLTQAWSLRETDLYDYQRQLDRIDESRIDGNFVDSEGNFAELYVQRLNSLDNMRVDGKFMVGKEIPEGQGSVIELLSECFELNYELRVAAEQETDD
;
A
#
# COMPACT_ATOMS: atom_id res chain seq x y z
N MET A 1 -18.59 -17.61 -15.44
CA MET A 1 -19.17 -18.16 -14.19
C MET A 1 -20.34 -17.32 -13.66
N VAL A 2 -20.27 -15.99 -13.53
CA VAL A 2 -21.41 -15.17 -13.02
C VAL A 2 -22.63 -15.13 -13.94
N LYS A 3 -22.44 -15.15 -15.27
CA LYS A 3 -23.55 -15.16 -16.25
C LYS A 3 -24.45 -16.41 -16.20
N ALA A 4 -24.04 -17.47 -15.50
CA ALA A 4 -24.81 -18.71 -15.37
C ALA A 4 -25.75 -18.72 -14.14
N ALA A 5 -25.70 -17.70 -13.28
CA ALA A 5 -26.49 -17.61 -12.05
C ALA A 5 -27.82 -16.83 -12.21
N SER A 6 -28.28 -16.64 -13.45
CA SER A 6 -29.44 -15.80 -13.82
C SER A 6 -30.79 -16.24 -13.26
N SER A 7 -30.88 -17.44 -12.66
CA SER A 7 -32.12 -17.97 -12.09
C SER A 7 -32.31 -17.71 -10.59
N SER A 8 -31.28 -17.22 -9.86
CA SER A 8 -31.34 -17.05 -8.39
C SER A 8 -31.07 -15.63 -7.88
N HIS A 9 -30.58 -14.72 -8.73
CA HIS A 9 -30.20 -13.37 -8.31
C HIS A 9 -30.70 -12.30 -9.30
N SER A 10 -30.90 -11.07 -8.81
CA SER A 10 -31.40 -9.97 -9.63
C SER A 10 -30.41 -9.59 -10.75
N GLU A 11 -30.93 -9.17 -11.92
CA GLU A 11 -30.09 -8.73 -13.05
C GLU A 11 -29.14 -7.59 -12.69
N ASN A 12 -29.59 -6.67 -11.82
CA ASN A 12 -28.76 -5.57 -11.32
C ASN A 12 -27.55 -6.09 -10.52
N PHE A 13 -27.76 -7.10 -9.67
CA PHE A 13 -26.69 -7.71 -8.89
C PHE A 13 -25.69 -8.46 -9.78
N ILE A 14 -26.19 -9.21 -10.77
CA ILE A 14 -25.36 -9.92 -11.76
C ILE A 14 -24.53 -8.92 -12.58
N THR A 15 -25.12 -7.79 -12.99
CA THR A 15 -24.45 -6.71 -13.71
C THR A 15 -23.32 -6.09 -12.87
N LEU A 16 -23.61 -5.76 -11.60
CA LEU A 16 -22.62 -5.21 -10.68
C LEU A 16 -21.42 -6.15 -10.50
N LEU A 17 -21.67 -7.44 -10.23
CA LEU A 17 -20.61 -8.43 -10.05
C LEU A 17 -19.80 -8.64 -11.33
N SER A 18 -20.46 -8.65 -12.50
CA SER A 18 -19.79 -8.80 -13.78
C SER A 18 -18.83 -7.63 -14.04
N ASN A 19 -19.29 -6.38 -13.81
CA ASN A 19 -18.45 -5.19 -13.94
C ASN A 19 -17.24 -5.22 -12.99
N ARG A 20 -17.45 -5.63 -11.73
CA ARG A 20 -16.36 -5.76 -10.75
C ARG A 20 -15.33 -6.81 -11.17
N ILE A 21 -15.77 -7.97 -11.64
CA ILE A 21 -14.87 -9.01 -12.16
C ILE A 21 -14.06 -8.50 -13.33
N GLU A 22 -14.69 -7.78 -14.26
CA GLU A 22 -13.99 -7.23 -15.42
C GLU A 22 -12.90 -6.24 -15.02
N VAL A 23 -13.17 -5.36 -14.05
CA VAL A 23 -12.17 -4.45 -13.47
C VAL A 23 -11.02 -5.24 -12.85
N CYS A 24 -11.30 -6.26 -12.03
CA CYS A 24 -10.27 -7.10 -11.42
C CYS A 24 -9.42 -7.81 -12.48
N GLN A 25 -10.04 -8.34 -13.53
CA GLN A 25 -9.34 -9.01 -14.63
C GLN A 25 -8.43 -8.04 -15.39
N ARG A 26 -8.92 -6.83 -15.70
CA ARG A 26 -8.10 -5.78 -16.35
C ARG A 26 -6.90 -5.42 -15.49
N SER A 27 -7.09 -5.21 -14.19
CA SER A 27 -6.00 -4.93 -13.26
C SER A 27 -4.99 -6.07 -13.20
N LEU A 28 -5.45 -7.33 -13.17
CA LEU A 28 -4.58 -8.51 -13.13
C LEU A 28 -3.73 -8.63 -14.40
N VAL A 29 -4.30 -8.37 -15.58
CA VAL A 29 -3.56 -8.36 -16.83
C VAL A 29 -2.48 -7.27 -16.82
N THR A 30 -2.81 -6.06 -16.39
CA THR A 30 -1.85 -4.96 -16.26
C THR A 30 -0.70 -5.33 -15.32
N LEU A 31 -1.01 -5.89 -14.14
CA LEU A 31 -0.01 -6.30 -13.15
C LEU A 31 0.90 -7.41 -13.68
N ASN A 32 0.33 -8.46 -14.26
CA ASN A 32 1.10 -9.57 -14.84
C ASN A 32 2.01 -9.10 -15.98
N THR A 33 1.52 -8.20 -16.83
CA THR A 33 2.32 -7.63 -17.92
C THR A 33 3.53 -6.85 -17.41
N ARG A 34 3.39 -6.19 -16.25
CA ARG A 34 4.50 -5.47 -15.61
C ARG A 34 5.49 -6.42 -14.95
N LEU A 35 5.00 -7.43 -14.22
CA LEU A 35 5.84 -8.43 -13.58
C LEU A 35 6.65 -9.23 -14.61
N ALA A 36 6.06 -9.56 -15.76
CA ALA A 36 6.73 -10.30 -16.83
C ALA A 36 7.95 -9.57 -17.45
N ARG A 37 8.17 -8.28 -17.13
CA ARG A 37 9.34 -7.51 -17.58
C ARG A 37 10.56 -7.70 -16.68
N LEU A 38 10.36 -8.22 -15.47
CA LEU A 38 11.42 -8.45 -14.50
C LEU A 38 12.02 -9.83 -14.75
N SER A 39 13.35 -9.93 -14.85
CA SER A 39 14.02 -11.23 -14.92
C SER A 39 13.99 -11.96 -13.58
N ASP A 40 14.06 -13.29 -13.62
CA ASP A 40 14.15 -14.13 -12.42
C ASP A 40 15.37 -13.76 -11.54
N GLU A 41 16.45 -13.26 -12.15
CA GLU A 41 17.65 -12.79 -11.44
C GLU A 41 17.42 -11.50 -10.65
N ILE A 42 16.59 -10.57 -11.15
CA ILE A 42 16.33 -9.28 -10.45
C ILE A 42 15.15 -9.37 -9.48
N MET A 43 14.26 -10.36 -9.65
CA MET A 43 13.06 -10.54 -8.83
C MET A 43 13.33 -10.58 -7.32
N PRO A 44 14.34 -11.31 -6.80
CA PRO A 44 14.64 -11.31 -5.37
C PRO A 44 14.95 -9.91 -4.82
N THR A 45 15.61 -9.07 -5.62
CA THR A 45 15.91 -7.68 -5.26
C THR A 45 14.64 -6.84 -5.24
N TYR A 46 13.78 -6.99 -6.26
CA TYR A 46 12.49 -6.32 -6.31
C TYR A 46 11.62 -6.66 -5.09
N GLU A 47 11.45 -7.95 -4.77
CA GLU A 47 10.66 -8.40 -3.62
C GLU A 47 11.23 -7.88 -2.30
N LYS A 48 12.56 -7.88 -2.16
CA LYS A 48 13.23 -7.33 -0.98
C LYS A 48 12.97 -5.84 -0.83
N LEU A 49 12.99 -5.07 -1.92
CA LEU A 49 12.65 -3.63 -1.90
C LEU A 49 11.20 -3.39 -1.49
N ILE A 50 10.25 -4.17 -2.01
CA ILE A 50 8.84 -4.08 -1.62
C ILE A 50 8.68 -4.38 -0.12
N SER A 51 9.34 -5.42 0.39
CA SER A 51 9.34 -5.76 1.82
C SER A 51 9.90 -4.63 2.70
N ILE A 52 11.02 -4.02 2.28
CA ILE A 52 11.62 -2.87 2.99
C ILE A 52 10.66 -1.67 2.98
N LEU A 53 10.04 -1.36 1.83
CA LEU A 53 9.10 -0.25 1.71
C LEU A 53 7.88 -0.40 2.61
N ARG A 54 7.29 -1.61 2.67
CA ARG A 54 6.21 -1.92 3.62
C ARG A 54 6.66 -1.72 5.07
N SER A 55 7.85 -2.22 5.41
CA SER A 55 8.42 -2.07 6.75
C SER A 55 8.70 -0.60 7.12
N LEU A 56 9.14 0.22 6.17
CA LEU A 56 9.33 1.66 6.35
C LEU A 56 7.99 2.36 6.58
N SER A 57 6.95 2.01 5.81
CA SER A 57 5.61 2.55 6.01
C SER A 57 5.07 2.20 7.39
N LEU A 58 5.17 0.93 7.81
CA LEU A 58 4.78 0.50 9.15
C LEU A 58 5.56 1.25 10.24
N ALA A 59 6.88 1.35 10.13
CA ALA A 59 7.70 2.07 11.09
C ALA A 59 7.32 3.56 11.22
N ASN A 60 6.86 4.18 10.12
CA ASN A 60 6.40 5.57 10.10
C ASN A 60 5.05 5.74 10.84
N THR A 61 4.20 4.71 10.85
CA THR A 61 2.86 4.80 11.46
C THR A 61 2.77 4.26 12.89
N LYS A 62 3.85 3.69 13.44
CA LYS A 62 3.88 3.19 14.83
C LYS A 62 3.63 4.29 15.85
N SER A 63 2.94 3.94 16.93
CA SER A 63 2.66 4.84 18.08
C SER A 63 3.92 5.41 18.73
N LYS A 64 5.03 4.66 18.67
CA LYS A 64 6.36 5.11 19.06
C LYS A 64 7.32 4.92 17.90
N PHE A 65 7.71 6.03 17.27
CA PHE A 65 8.67 6.03 16.19
C PHE A 65 10.03 5.49 16.66
N SER A 66 10.61 4.55 15.90
CA SER A 66 11.93 3.97 16.16
C SER A 66 12.91 4.37 15.06
N ALA A 67 13.73 5.39 15.32
CA ALA A 67 14.76 5.81 14.37
C ALA A 67 15.75 4.68 14.06
N THR A 68 16.09 3.86 15.07
CA THR A 68 17.00 2.72 14.92
C THR A 68 16.44 1.66 13.96
N GLU A 69 15.13 1.40 14.00
CA GLU A 69 14.48 0.46 13.07
C GLU A 69 14.57 0.96 11.63
N VAL A 70 14.25 2.24 11.41
CA VAL A 70 14.31 2.87 10.09
C VAL A 70 15.75 2.95 9.57
N GLN A 71 16.73 3.22 10.43
CA GLN A 71 18.15 3.21 10.07
C GLN A 71 18.63 1.83 9.61
N LYS A 72 18.15 0.75 10.23
CA LYS A 72 18.45 -0.64 9.78
C LYS A 72 17.86 -0.93 8.41
N LEU A 73 16.66 -0.44 8.12
CA LEU A 73 16.03 -0.56 6.79
C LEU A 73 16.78 0.28 5.74
N GLN A 74 17.21 1.49 6.11
CA GLN A 74 18.04 2.34 5.27
C GLN A 74 19.40 1.69 4.94
N ALA A 75 20.02 1.00 5.90
CA ALA A 75 21.27 0.28 5.68
C ALA A 75 21.08 -0.83 4.63
N GLN A 76 19.99 -1.61 4.72
CA GLN A 76 19.67 -2.63 3.70
C GLN A 76 19.48 -2.04 2.30
N LEU A 77 18.85 -0.85 2.19
CA LEU A 77 18.74 -0.16 0.90
C LEU A 77 20.10 0.24 0.34
N LYS A 78 21.01 0.73 1.20
CA LYS A 78 22.39 1.07 0.80
C LYS A 78 23.18 -0.17 0.38
N GLU A 79 22.98 -1.30 1.05
CA GLU A 79 23.60 -2.57 0.68
C GLU A 79 23.12 -3.05 -0.70
N ILE A 80 21.83 -2.92 -0.99
CA ILE A 80 21.27 -3.22 -2.33
C ILE A 80 21.87 -2.26 -3.38
N ASP A 81 21.96 -0.97 -3.10
CA ASP A 81 22.53 0.01 -4.03
C ASP A 81 24.01 -0.28 -4.34
N ALA A 82 24.77 -0.74 -3.35
CA ALA A 82 26.16 -1.13 -3.51
C ALA A 82 26.39 -2.34 -4.43
N GLN A 83 25.35 -3.13 -4.72
CA GLN A 83 25.43 -4.26 -5.67
C GLN A 83 25.42 -3.79 -7.14
N ARG A 84 24.99 -2.55 -7.40
CA ARG A 84 24.89 -2.01 -8.76
C ARG A 84 26.27 -1.63 -9.29
N LYS A 85 26.51 -1.91 -10.57
CA LYS A 85 27.70 -1.44 -11.30
C LYS A 85 27.30 -0.27 -12.18
N GLU A 86 28.00 0.86 -12.04
CA GLU A 86 27.68 2.12 -12.75
C GLU A 86 26.21 2.54 -12.62
N GLY A 87 25.60 2.26 -11.46
CA GLY A 87 24.20 2.54 -11.22
C GLY A 87 23.23 1.64 -12.00
N LYS A 88 23.62 0.41 -12.35
CA LYS A 88 22.71 -0.59 -12.93
C LYS A 88 22.86 -1.95 -12.27
N PHE A 89 21.76 -2.68 -12.21
CA PHE A 89 21.78 -4.10 -11.87
C PHE A 89 22.26 -4.89 -13.09
N VAL A 90 23.32 -5.68 -12.90
CA VAL A 90 23.96 -6.42 -13.99
C VAL A 90 24.15 -7.89 -13.64
N THR A 91 24.16 -8.75 -14.66
CA THR A 91 24.47 -10.17 -14.55
C THR A 91 25.94 -10.39 -14.18
N VAL A 92 26.31 -11.64 -13.91
CA VAL A 92 27.72 -12.05 -13.69
C VAL A 92 28.62 -11.66 -14.88
N ASN A 93 28.05 -11.64 -16.09
CA ASN A 93 28.75 -11.28 -17.33
C ASN A 93 28.83 -9.76 -17.57
N GLY A 94 28.21 -8.94 -16.71
CA GLY A 94 28.18 -7.48 -16.83
C GLY A 94 27.08 -6.92 -17.73
N GLU A 95 26.13 -7.75 -18.16
CA GLU A 95 24.97 -7.30 -18.94
C GLU A 95 23.87 -6.75 -18.03
N VAL A 96 23.14 -5.72 -18.46
CA VAL A 96 22.06 -5.11 -17.65
C VAL A 96 20.89 -6.08 -17.52
N LEU A 97 20.43 -6.29 -16.30
CA LEU A 97 19.28 -7.15 -16.00
C LEU A 97 17.98 -6.57 -16.55
N ALA A 98 17.12 -7.41 -17.13
CA ALA A 98 15.78 -7.01 -17.53
C ALA A 98 14.96 -6.59 -16.30
N GLY A 99 14.39 -5.38 -16.34
CA GLY A 99 13.73 -4.76 -15.19
C GLY A 99 14.62 -3.85 -14.34
N ASP A 100 15.89 -3.65 -14.71
CA ASP A 100 16.82 -2.74 -14.01
C ASP A 100 16.21 -1.35 -13.79
N HIS A 101 15.58 -0.78 -14.80
CA HIS A 101 15.02 0.57 -14.71
C HIS A 101 13.96 0.65 -13.60
N GLU A 102 12.99 -0.25 -13.60
CA GLU A 102 11.92 -0.32 -12.61
C GLU A 102 12.45 -0.54 -11.19
N VAL A 103 13.41 -1.47 -11.02
CA VAL A 103 13.98 -1.81 -9.71
C VAL A 103 14.90 -0.70 -9.20
N SER A 104 15.70 -0.08 -10.06
CA SER A 104 16.55 1.06 -9.73
C SER A 104 15.73 2.29 -9.33
N GLU A 105 14.61 2.54 -10.02
CA GLU A 105 13.68 3.59 -9.65
C GLU A 105 13.07 3.29 -8.27
N LEU A 106 12.60 2.05 -8.04
CA LEU A 106 12.05 1.63 -6.76
C LEU A 106 13.05 1.80 -5.59
N LEU A 107 14.30 1.41 -5.80
CA LEU A 107 15.39 1.57 -4.84
C LEU A 107 15.64 3.05 -4.51
N THR A 108 15.76 3.89 -5.54
CA THR A 108 15.96 5.34 -5.37
C THR A 108 14.83 5.94 -4.54
N LYS A 109 13.58 5.56 -4.84
CA LYS A 109 12.39 5.96 -4.06
C LYS A 109 12.47 5.46 -2.62
N GLY A 110 12.88 4.22 -2.41
CA GLY A 110 13.04 3.64 -1.08
C GLY A 110 14.09 4.35 -0.23
N ILE A 111 15.24 4.69 -0.79
CA ILE A 111 16.29 5.45 -0.09
C ILE A 111 15.77 6.83 0.32
N TYR A 112 15.16 7.54 -0.62
CA TYR A 112 14.57 8.84 -0.36
C TYR A 112 13.48 8.74 0.72
N TRP A 113 12.62 7.72 0.65
CA TRP A 113 11.58 7.48 1.65
C TRP A 113 12.15 7.24 3.05
N ALA A 114 13.18 6.40 3.16
CA ALA A 114 13.83 6.15 4.44
C ALA A 114 14.43 7.42 5.08
N ASN A 115 15.01 8.32 4.27
CA ASN A 115 15.51 9.61 4.74
C ASN A 115 14.39 10.48 5.29
N MET A 116 13.29 10.62 4.54
CA MET A 116 12.15 11.41 4.97
C MET A 116 11.51 10.89 6.25
N VAL A 117 11.33 9.56 6.35
CA VAL A 117 10.77 8.93 7.55
C VAL A 117 11.64 9.25 8.78
N LEU A 118 12.96 9.27 8.65
CA LEU A 118 13.88 9.67 9.74
C LEU A 118 13.78 11.15 10.10
N GLU A 119 13.55 12.02 9.11
CA GLU A 119 13.40 13.46 9.30
C GLU A 119 12.07 13.79 10.00
N ARG A 120 10.97 13.22 9.51
CA ARG A 120 9.59 13.51 9.94
C ARG A 120 9.14 12.70 11.14
N LYS A 121 9.73 11.54 11.39
CA LYS A 121 9.50 10.70 12.59
C LYS A 121 8.02 10.36 12.84
N GLY A 122 7.27 10.02 11.79
CA GLY A 122 5.85 9.67 11.90
C GLY A 122 4.89 10.85 12.03
N VAL A 123 5.36 12.09 11.86
CA VAL A 123 4.48 13.27 11.82
C VAL A 123 3.75 13.32 10.49
N CYS A 124 2.45 13.00 10.52
CA CYS A 124 1.57 13.17 9.37
C CYS A 124 1.38 14.67 9.05
N PRO A 125 1.42 15.07 7.76
CA PRO A 125 1.11 16.43 7.34
C PRO A 125 -0.24 16.92 7.88
N GLU A 126 -0.30 18.20 8.25
CA GLU A 126 -1.50 18.84 8.82
C GLU A 126 -2.79 18.52 8.05
N PRO A 127 -2.84 18.60 6.70
CA PRO A 127 -4.09 18.40 5.95
C PRO A 127 -4.70 16.99 6.06
N PHE A 128 -3.87 15.99 6.41
CA PHE A 128 -4.29 14.59 6.53
C PHE A 128 -4.34 14.09 7.97
N ARG A 129 -3.97 14.93 8.94
CA ARG A 129 -3.81 14.54 10.33
C ARG A 129 -5.07 13.92 10.93
N GLU A 130 -6.24 14.49 10.65
CA GLU A 130 -7.51 14.00 11.20
C GLU A 130 -7.83 12.57 10.72
N LYS A 131 -7.75 12.34 9.40
CA LYS A 131 -7.96 11.02 8.81
C LYS A 131 -6.92 10.02 9.31
N TYR A 132 -5.66 10.45 9.36
CA TYR A 132 -4.55 9.64 9.87
C TYR A 132 -4.78 9.23 11.34
N GLN A 133 -5.12 10.19 12.21
CA GLN A 133 -5.36 9.94 13.63
C GLN A 133 -6.53 8.96 13.85
N THR A 134 -7.61 9.13 13.09
CA THR A 134 -8.77 8.22 13.12
C THR A 134 -8.35 6.79 12.78
N LEU A 135 -7.56 6.62 11.71
CA LEU A 135 -7.07 5.31 11.30
C LEU A 135 -6.08 4.70 12.31
N VAL A 136 -5.22 5.52 12.94
CA VAL A 136 -4.30 5.06 14.00
C VAL A 136 -5.10 4.50 15.17
N GLU A 137 -6.17 5.18 15.56
CA GLU A 137 -7.05 4.74 16.64
C GLU A 137 -7.77 3.43 16.32
N ILE A 138 -8.28 3.29 15.09
CA ILE A 138 -8.91 2.05 14.63
C ILE A 138 -7.89 0.91 14.64
N ARG A 139 -6.72 1.09 14.01
CA ARG A 139 -5.66 0.07 14.00
C ARG A 139 -5.29 -0.37 15.41
N ASN A 140 -4.98 0.56 16.31
CA ASN A 140 -4.56 0.20 17.67
C ASN A 140 -5.65 -0.58 18.43
N LYS A 141 -6.92 -0.31 18.16
CA LYS A 141 -8.04 -1.10 18.72
C LYS A 141 -8.08 -2.50 18.11
N LEU A 142 -7.98 -2.63 16.79
CA LEU A 142 -7.97 -3.92 16.09
C LEU A 142 -6.75 -4.78 16.49
N GLU A 143 -5.55 -4.21 16.57
CA GLU A 143 -4.35 -4.89 17.06
C GLU A 143 -4.54 -5.43 18.48
N LYS A 144 -5.11 -4.62 19.38
CA LYS A 144 -5.40 -5.05 20.75
C LYS A 144 -6.37 -6.22 20.77
N LEU A 145 -7.41 -6.19 19.93
CA LEU A 145 -8.36 -7.30 19.81
C LEU A 145 -7.69 -8.57 19.29
N SER A 146 -6.83 -8.45 18.27
CA SER A 146 -6.06 -9.55 17.69
C SER A 146 -5.13 -10.21 18.71
N LEU A 147 -4.39 -9.42 19.48
CA LEU A 147 -3.48 -9.91 20.51
C LEU A 147 -4.18 -10.58 21.69
N THR A 148 -5.39 -10.11 22.03
CA THR A 148 -6.08 -10.57 23.24
C THR A 148 -6.96 -11.79 23.02
N GLN A 149 -7.18 -12.21 21.76
CA GLN A 149 -8.13 -13.29 21.40
C GLN A 149 -9.36 -13.20 22.29
N ALA A 150 -10.00 -12.04 22.26
CA ALA A 150 -10.98 -11.69 23.28
C ALA A 150 -12.19 -12.63 23.15
N TRP A 151 -12.46 -13.40 24.20
CA TRP A 151 -13.59 -14.34 24.39
C TRP A 151 -14.98 -13.65 24.39
N SER A 152 -15.08 -12.48 23.77
CA SER A 152 -16.26 -11.64 23.68
C SER A 152 -16.31 -10.84 22.37
N LEU A 153 -15.45 -11.13 21.39
CA LEU A 153 -15.45 -10.42 20.11
C LEU A 153 -16.71 -10.83 19.33
N ARG A 154 -17.66 -9.91 19.16
CA ARG A 154 -18.86 -10.18 18.37
C ARG A 154 -18.65 -9.64 16.95
N GLU A 155 -19.24 -10.33 15.98
CA GLU A 155 -19.27 -9.88 14.58
C GLU A 155 -19.78 -8.43 14.44
N THR A 156 -20.74 -8.03 15.29
CA THR A 156 -21.27 -6.66 15.34
C THR A 156 -20.22 -5.62 15.71
N ASP A 157 -19.26 -5.96 16.57
CA ASP A 157 -18.20 -5.04 17.01
C ASP A 157 -17.19 -4.81 15.86
N LEU A 158 -16.99 -5.79 14.97
CA LEU A 158 -16.16 -5.68 13.76
C LEU A 158 -16.86 -4.96 12.60
N TYR A 159 -18.20 -5.07 12.52
CA TYR A 159 -19.00 -4.37 11.52
C TYR A 159 -18.89 -2.84 11.64
N ASP A 160 -18.85 -2.32 12.86
CA ASP A 160 -18.69 -0.88 13.10
C ASP A 160 -17.32 -0.35 12.63
N TYR A 161 -16.25 -1.15 12.77
CA TYR A 161 -14.94 -0.81 12.20
C TYR A 161 -14.98 -0.89 10.68
N GLN A 162 -15.56 -1.96 10.10
CA GLN A 162 -15.73 -2.10 8.66
C GLN A 162 -16.41 -0.86 8.05
N ARG A 163 -17.54 -0.42 8.63
CA ARG A 163 -18.25 0.79 8.17
C ARG A 163 -17.46 2.08 8.33
N GLN A 164 -16.61 2.19 9.34
CA GLN A 164 -15.73 3.35 9.48
C GLN A 164 -14.68 3.37 8.38
N LEU A 165 -14.05 2.23 8.12
CA LEU A 165 -13.04 2.07 7.07
C LEU A 165 -13.65 2.27 5.68
N ASP A 166 -14.82 1.70 5.40
CA ASP A 166 -15.55 1.89 4.14
C ASP A 166 -15.87 3.37 3.90
N ARG A 167 -16.37 4.10 4.90
CA ARG A 167 -16.63 5.55 4.79
C ARG A 167 -15.37 6.36 4.49
N ILE A 168 -14.24 5.97 5.09
CA ILE A 168 -12.96 6.61 4.81
C ILE A 168 -12.55 6.29 3.36
N ASP A 169 -12.62 5.04 2.92
CA ASP A 169 -12.27 4.64 1.55
C ASP A 169 -13.16 5.31 0.49
N GLU A 170 -14.47 5.38 0.73
CA GLU A 170 -15.47 6.04 -0.12
C GLU A 170 -15.28 7.57 -0.21
N SER A 171 -14.56 8.19 0.73
CA SER A 171 -14.23 9.62 0.67
C SER A 171 -13.18 9.96 -0.39
N ARG A 172 -12.58 8.96 -1.03
CA ARG A 172 -11.58 9.16 -2.09
C ARG A 172 -12.23 9.69 -3.36
N ILE A 173 -11.56 10.67 -3.98
CA ILE A 173 -11.91 11.17 -5.31
C ILE A 173 -10.84 10.65 -6.27
N ASP A 174 -11.25 9.89 -7.29
CA ASP A 174 -10.36 9.25 -8.27
C ASP A 174 -9.22 8.44 -7.61
N GLY A 175 -9.52 7.76 -6.50
CA GLY A 175 -8.57 6.95 -5.75
C GLY A 175 -7.64 7.72 -4.81
N ASN A 176 -7.84 9.04 -4.66
CA ASN A 176 -7.00 9.92 -3.83
C ASN A 176 -7.80 10.57 -2.68
N PHE A 177 -7.14 10.79 -1.53
CA PHE A 177 -7.76 11.51 -0.41
C PHE A 177 -7.65 13.02 -0.56
N VAL A 178 -8.72 13.72 -0.23
CA VAL A 178 -8.75 15.19 -0.15
C VAL A 178 -8.73 15.68 1.30
N ASP A 179 -8.24 16.90 1.51
CA ASP A 179 -8.29 17.59 2.80
C ASP A 179 -9.70 18.11 3.11
N SER A 180 -9.84 18.89 4.18
CA SER A 180 -11.12 19.47 4.63
C SER A 180 -11.71 20.50 3.66
N GLU A 181 -10.88 21.07 2.77
CA GLU A 181 -11.29 22.07 1.78
C GLU A 181 -11.60 21.42 0.41
N GLY A 182 -11.51 20.09 0.32
CA GLY A 182 -11.69 19.36 -0.94
C GLY A 182 -10.48 19.46 -1.85
N ASN A 183 -9.37 20.04 -1.38
CA ASN A 183 -8.14 20.03 -2.14
C ASN A 183 -7.56 18.63 -2.06
N PHE A 184 -7.14 18.10 -3.21
CA PHE A 184 -6.19 17.00 -3.16
C PHE A 184 -5.01 17.43 -2.31
N ALA A 185 -4.44 16.47 -1.61
CA ALA A 185 -3.06 16.58 -1.21
C ALA A 185 -2.29 17.17 -2.39
N GLU A 186 -1.58 18.29 -2.18
CA GLU A 186 -0.92 19.04 -3.26
C GLU A 186 -0.28 18.06 -4.24
N LEU A 187 -0.36 18.27 -5.56
CA LEU A 187 -0.05 17.31 -6.65
C LEU A 187 1.20 16.42 -6.44
N TYR A 188 2.11 16.88 -5.60
CA TYR A 188 3.17 16.07 -5.04
C TYR A 188 2.58 14.86 -4.23
N VAL A 189 1.75 15.02 -3.20
CA VAL A 189 1.41 14.07 -2.12
C VAL A 189 0.68 12.77 -2.52
N GLN A 190 0.49 12.50 -3.80
CA GLN A 190 -0.15 11.27 -4.28
C GLN A 190 0.86 10.12 -4.36
N ARG A 191 0.52 8.92 -3.84
CA ARG A 191 1.33 7.71 -4.07
C ARG A 191 0.56 6.57 -4.74
N LEU A 192 1.25 6.00 -5.72
CA LEU A 192 1.28 4.64 -6.26
C LEU A 192 0.13 4.11 -7.12
N ASN A 193 -1.13 4.42 -6.84
CA ASN A 193 -2.23 3.80 -7.61
C ASN A 193 -2.58 4.55 -8.92
N SER A 194 -2.05 5.76 -9.14
CA SER A 194 -2.29 6.60 -10.32
C SER A 194 -1.14 6.63 -11.35
N LEU A 195 -0.13 5.75 -11.21
CA LEU A 195 1.10 5.76 -12.03
C LEU A 195 0.90 5.59 -13.55
N ASP A 196 -0.31 5.24 -14.01
CA ASP A 196 -0.60 5.02 -15.42
C ASP A 196 -1.14 6.27 -16.16
N ASN A 197 -1.74 7.25 -15.47
CA ASN A 197 -2.37 8.41 -16.13
C ASN A 197 -1.50 9.68 -16.20
N MET A 198 -0.31 9.70 -15.59
CA MET A 198 0.54 10.90 -15.50
C MET A 198 1.88 10.81 -16.23
N ARG A 199 2.03 9.84 -17.14
CA ARG A 199 3.26 9.69 -17.93
C ARG A 199 3.20 10.57 -19.19
N VAL A 200 4.17 11.47 -19.32
CA VAL A 200 4.60 12.01 -20.62
C VAL A 200 6.01 11.47 -20.88
N ASP A 201 6.23 10.77 -21.99
CA ASP A 201 7.53 10.24 -22.44
C ASP A 201 8.29 9.34 -21.45
N GLY A 202 7.57 8.56 -20.65
CA GLY A 202 8.18 7.53 -19.80
C GLY A 202 9.08 8.08 -18.69
N LYS A 203 9.01 9.37 -18.38
CA LYS A 203 9.71 10.01 -17.26
C LYS A 203 8.72 10.64 -16.29
N PHE A 204 8.86 10.28 -15.02
CA PHE A 204 8.20 10.97 -13.92
C PHE A 204 9.05 12.18 -13.53
N MET A 205 8.57 13.42 -13.70
CA MET A 205 9.32 14.61 -13.32
C MET A 205 8.42 15.67 -12.70
N VAL A 206 8.64 15.99 -11.42
CA VAL A 206 8.51 17.36 -10.89
C VAL A 206 9.66 17.59 -9.88
N GLY A 207 10.82 18.04 -10.37
CA GLY A 207 11.97 18.34 -9.51
C GLY A 207 12.68 17.11 -8.88
N LYS A 208 12.98 17.18 -7.57
CA LYS A 208 13.81 16.21 -6.82
C LYS A 208 13.11 15.47 -5.64
N GLU A 209 11.81 15.64 -5.41
CA GLU A 209 11.16 15.14 -4.18
C GLU A 209 9.88 14.32 -4.43
N ILE A 210 9.70 13.24 -3.65
CA ILE A 210 8.53 12.33 -3.66
C ILE A 210 7.64 12.68 -2.48
N PRO A 211 6.32 12.61 -2.62
CA PRO A 211 5.55 13.47 -1.76
C PRO A 211 4.47 12.72 -0.95
N GLU A 212 4.27 13.19 0.29
CA GLU A 212 3.79 12.37 1.44
C GLU A 212 2.60 12.99 2.17
N GLY A 213 1.67 12.13 2.62
CA GLY A 213 0.43 12.47 3.33
C GLY A 213 -0.66 11.44 3.06
N GLN A 214 -0.97 11.18 1.77
CA GLN A 214 -1.91 10.13 1.40
C GLN A 214 -1.32 8.73 1.56
N GLY A 215 -0.02 8.53 1.27
CA GLY A 215 0.61 7.22 1.38
C GLY A 215 0.50 6.60 2.78
N SER A 216 0.72 7.41 3.82
CA SER A 216 0.57 6.96 5.21
C SER A 216 -0.89 6.66 5.57
N VAL A 217 -1.85 7.42 5.04
CA VAL A 217 -3.30 7.18 5.23
C VAL A 217 -3.77 5.95 4.46
N ILE A 218 -3.31 5.74 3.22
CA ILE A 218 -3.65 4.58 2.39
C ILE A 218 -3.10 3.30 3.01
N GLU A 219 -1.83 3.30 3.40
CA GLU A 219 -1.21 2.13 4.03
C GLU A 219 -1.93 1.78 5.33
N LEU A 220 -2.18 2.78 6.18
CA LEU A 220 -2.83 2.57 7.46
C LEU A 220 -4.28 2.10 7.30
N LEU A 221 -4.99 2.58 6.27
CA LEU A 221 -6.31 2.08 5.90
C LEU A 221 -6.24 0.61 5.42
N SER A 222 -5.24 0.25 4.61
CA SER A 222 -5.01 -1.13 4.17
C SER A 222 -4.76 -2.04 5.36
N GLU A 223 -3.87 -1.64 6.28
CA GLU A 223 -3.56 -2.37 7.51
C GLU A 223 -4.80 -2.56 8.39
N CYS A 224 -5.65 -1.53 8.52
CA CYS A 224 -6.91 -1.65 9.24
C CYS A 224 -7.87 -2.65 8.58
N PHE A 225 -8.00 -2.64 7.24
CA PHE A 225 -8.85 -3.59 6.53
C PHE A 225 -8.33 -5.03 6.67
N GLU A 226 -7.02 -5.24 6.56
CA GLU A 226 -6.38 -6.54 6.75
C GLU A 226 -6.62 -7.09 8.16
N LEU A 227 -6.32 -6.31 9.20
CA LEU A 227 -6.57 -6.70 10.59
C LEU A 227 -8.05 -6.99 10.86
N ASN A 228 -8.95 -6.16 10.33
CA ASN A 228 -10.39 -6.36 10.50
C ASN A 228 -10.86 -7.65 9.81
N TYR A 229 -10.33 -7.95 8.61
CA TYR A 229 -10.65 -9.18 7.89
C TYR A 229 -10.13 -10.42 8.62
N GLU A 230 -8.88 -10.42 9.08
CA GLU A 230 -8.29 -11.53 9.84
C GLU A 230 -9.11 -11.84 11.10
N LEU A 231 -9.49 -10.80 11.85
CA LEU A 231 -10.33 -10.92 13.04
C LEU A 231 -11.72 -11.50 12.72
N ARG A 232 -12.31 -11.13 11.59
CA ARG A 232 -13.60 -11.69 11.16
C ARG A 232 -13.51 -13.16 10.83
N VAL A 233 -12.49 -13.56 10.05
CA VAL A 233 -12.26 -14.97 9.72
C VAL A 233 -12.04 -15.80 10.98
N ALA A 234 -11.26 -15.29 11.95
CA ALA A 234 -11.07 -15.96 13.23
C ALA A 234 -12.38 -16.11 14.02
N ALA A 235 -13.20 -15.05 14.09
CA ALA A 235 -14.49 -15.09 14.77
C ALA A 235 -15.50 -16.05 14.10
N GLU A 236 -15.52 -16.14 12.76
CA GLU A 236 -16.36 -17.07 12.01
C GLU A 236 -15.94 -18.54 12.27
N GLN A 237 -14.64 -18.83 12.33
CA GLN A 237 -14.13 -20.17 12.63
C GLN A 237 -14.51 -20.65 14.04
N GLU A 238 -14.58 -19.75 15.02
CA GLU A 238 -14.98 -20.08 16.40
C GLU A 238 -16.49 -20.31 16.56
N THR A 239 -17.34 -19.81 15.64
CA THR A 239 -18.79 -20.04 15.69
C THR A 239 -19.23 -21.39 15.12
N ASP A 240 -18.37 -22.04 14.35
CA ASP A 240 -18.63 -23.35 13.72
C ASP A 240 -18.12 -24.55 14.55
N ASP A 241 -17.48 -24.30 15.71
CA ASP A 241 -17.04 -25.30 16.72
C ASP A 241 -18.01 -25.37 17.93
#